data_AF-A0A4Q6AXB7-F1
#
_entry.id   AF-A0A4Q6AXB7-F1
#
_cell.length_a   1.000
_cell.length_b   1.000
_cell.length_c   1.000
_cell.angle_alpha   90.00
_cell.angle_beta   90.00
_cell.angle_gamma   90.00
#
_symmetry.space_group_name_H-M   'P 1'
#
loop_
_entity.id
_entity.type
_entity.pdbx_description
1 polymer ?
#
loop_
_entity_poly.entity_id
_entity_poly.type
_entity_poly.pdbx_seq_one_letter_code
_entity_poly.pdbx_strand_id
1 'polypeptide(L)'
;MFVNTTSLLLQAGGGNPMFSLLFMVGMIVVMYFFMIRPQAKRAKEEKKFAENLNPGEKIITTAGIHAVITRANDDGTLQIEVSRGSFMIVERTAVSMQLTAAYRKRTETPAVATTK
;
A
#
# COMPACT_ATOMS: atom_id res chain seq x y z
N MET A 1 32.06 -1.16 -36.51
CA MET A 1 30.94 -0.20 -36.63
C MET A 1 30.55 0.21 -35.21
N PHE A 2 31.28 1.14 -34.60
CA PHE A 2 31.02 1.60 -33.24
C PHE A 2 30.07 2.79 -33.33
N VAL A 3 28.83 2.62 -32.87
CA VAL A 3 27.82 3.67 -32.87
C VAL A 3 28.15 4.64 -31.74
N ASN A 4 28.48 5.89 -32.11
CA ASN A 4 28.76 6.97 -31.18
C ASN A 4 27.45 7.41 -30.50
N THR A 5 27.22 6.92 -29.29
CA THR A 5 26.03 7.21 -28.47
C THR A 5 25.95 8.67 -28.04
N THR A 6 27.03 9.44 -28.14
CA THR A 6 27.06 10.86 -27.78
C THR A 6 26.31 11.73 -28.80
N SER A 7 26.22 11.32 -30.06
CA SER A 7 25.53 12.08 -31.12
C SER A 7 24.00 11.93 -31.07
N LEU A 8 23.50 10.79 -30.59
CA LEU A 8 22.06 10.51 -30.46
C LEU A 8 21.39 11.34 -29.34
N LEU A 9 22.17 11.76 -28.34
CA LEU A 9 21.71 12.60 -27.25
C LEU A 9 21.73 14.10 -27.61
N LEU A 10 22.57 14.51 -28.57
CA LEU A 10 22.73 15.93 -28.96
C LEU A 10 21.70 16.37 -30.03
N GLN A 11 21.12 15.44 -30.80
CA GLN A 11 20.13 15.75 -31.83
C GLN A 11 18.67 15.80 -31.32
N ALA A 12 18.46 15.66 -30.00
CA ALA A 12 17.13 15.77 -29.38
C ALA A 12 16.68 17.23 -29.10
N GLY A 13 17.44 18.24 -29.55
CA GLY A 13 17.24 19.65 -29.19
C GLY A 13 17.09 20.60 -30.37
N GLY A 14 16.35 20.23 -31.42
CA GLY A 14 16.08 21.07 -32.60
C GLY A 14 14.81 21.94 -32.51
N GLY A 15 14.24 22.11 -31.31
CA GLY A 15 13.02 22.89 -31.07
C GLY A 15 13.31 24.14 -30.25
N ASN A 16 12.54 25.22 -30.51
CA ASN A 16 12.63 26.51 -29.83
C ASN A 16 13.00 26.36 -28.32
N PRO A 17 14.09 26.95 -27.82
CA PRO A 17 14.57 26.74 -26.44
C PRO A 17 13.51 27.05 -25.37
N MET A 18 12.56 27.96 -25.64
CA MET A 18 11.42 28.20 -24.76
C MET A 18 10.44 27.02 -24.70
N PHE A 19 10.21 26.35 -25.83
CA PHE A 19 9.37 25.15 -25.90
C PHE A 19 10.05 23.97 -25.19
N SER A 20 11.37 23.82 -25.31
CA SER A 20 12.14 22.79 -24.60
C SER A 20 12.07 22.97 -23.07
N LEU A 21 12.25 24.19 -22.58
CA LEU A 21 12.15 24.51 -21.14
C LEU A 21 10.73 24.27 -20.61
N LEU A 22 9.70 24.70 -21.35
CA LEU A 22 8.30 24.47 -20.98
C LEU A 22 7.96 22.98 -20.96
N PHE A 23 8.44 22.21 -21.94
CA PHE A 23 8.24 20.76 -21.99
C PHE A 23 8.94 20.05 -20.83
N MET A 24 10.18 20.45 -20.50
CA MET A 24 10.95 19.89 -19.37
C MET A 24 10.25 20.15 -18.02
N VAL A 25 9.81 21.39 -17.78
CA VAL A 25 9.06 21.74 -16.56
C VAL A 25 7.71 21.00 -16.52
N GLY A 26 6.99 20.93 -17.64
CA GLY A 26 5.73 20.20 -17.74
C GLY A 26 5.87 18.71 -17.41
N MET A 27 6.93 18.06 -17.87
CA MET A 27 7.20 16.64 -17.59
C MET A 27 7.47 16.39 -16.09
N ILE A 28 8.27 17.25 -15.46
CA ILE A 28 8.52 17.19 -14.01
C ILE A 28 7.23 17.37 -13.21
N VAL A 29 6.38 18.33 -13.60
CA VAL A 29 5.10 18.60 -12.93
C VAL A 29 4.15 17.40 -13.05
N VAL A 30 4.03 16.79 -14.23
CA VAL A 30 3.18 15.62 -14.44
C VAL A 30 3.69 14.43 -13.62
N MET A 31 5.00 14.16 -13.64
CA MET A 31 5.59 13.05 -12.87
C MET A 31 5.40 13.25 -11.36
N TYR A 32 5.60 14.46 -10.85
CA TYR A 32 5.36 14.84 -9.45
C TYR A 32 3.89 14.62 -9.06
N PHE A 33 2.96 15.13 -9.87
CA PHE A 33 1.53 15.05 -9.59
C PHE A 33 1.01 13.61 -9.62
N PHE A 34 1.46 12.82 -10.60
CA PHE A 34 1.08 11.42 -10.73
C PHE A 34 1.72 10.50 -9.70
N MET A 35 2.87 10.83 -9.10
CA MET A 35 3.46 9.98 -8.05
C MET A 35 2.95 10.34 -6.65
N ILE A 36 2.86 11.63 -6.32
CA ILE A 36 2.55 12.08 -4.96
C ILE A 36 1.08 11.92 -4.62
N ARG A 37 0.18 12.17 -5.58
CA ARG A 37 -1.27 12.01 -5.36
C ARG A 37 -1.66 10.56 -5.02
N PRO A 38 -1.24 9.52 -5.77
CA PRO A 38 -1.56 8.14 -5.40
C PRO A 38 -0.82 7.67 -4.15
N GLN A 39 0.42 8.11 -3.90
CA GLN A 39 1.14 7.75 -2.67
C GLN A 39 0.44 8.29 -1.43
N ALA A 40 0.05 9.57 -1.44
CA ALA A 40 -0.68 10.17 -0.33
C ALA A 40 -2.05 9.51 -0.08
N LYS A 41 -2.72 9.05 -1.14
CA LYS A 41 -3.99 8.32 -1.01
C LYS A 41 -3.80 6.97 -0.33
N ARG A 42 -2.80 6.19 -0.74
CA ARG A 42 -2.46 4.89 -0.13
C ARG A 42 -2.07 5.02 1.34
N ALA A 43 -1.22 5.99 1.67
CA ALA A 43 -0.82 6.22 3.07
C ALA A 43 -1.99 6.61 3.97
N LYS A 44 -2.96 7.39 3.44
CA LYS A 44 -4.19 7.73 4.18
C LYS A 44 -5.09 6.51 4.39
N GLU A 45 -5.20 5.64 3.39
CA GLU A 45 -5.98 4.40 3.47
C GLU A 45 -5.36 3.43 4.49
N GLU A 46 -4.03 3.28 4.50
CA GLU A 46 -3.31 2.45 5.48
C GLU A 46 -3.49 2.97 6.91
N LYS A 47 -3.38 4.29 7.13
CA LYS A 47 -3.62 4.90 8.45
C LYS A 47 -5.05 4.67 8.93
N LYS A 48 -6.04 4.89 8.06
CA LYS A 48 -7.44 4.62 8.38
C LYS A 48 -7.67 3.15 8.70
N PHE A 49 -7.06 2.23 7.93
CA PHE A 49 -7.20 0.81 8.20
C PHE A 49 -6.64 0.45 9.58
N ALA A 50 -5.45 0.93 9.92
CA ALA A 50 -4.84 0.78 11.23
C ALA A 50 -5.74 1.27 12.38
N GLU A 51 -6.38 2.43 12.22
CA GLU A 51 -7.33 3.01 13.19
C GLU A 51 -8.62 2.19 13.33
N ASN A 52 -9.11 1.59 12.24
CA ASN A 52 -10.35 0.80 12.23
C ASN A 52 -10.19 -0.65 12.75
N LEU A 53 -9.03 -1.00 13.31
CA LEU A 53 -8.79 -2.33 13.89
C LEU A 53 -9.40 -2.42 15.29
N ASN A 54 -10.45 -3.24 15.42
CA ASN A 54 -11.16 -3.46 16.68
C ASN A 54 -10.79 -4.81 17.34
N PRO A 55 -10.89 -4.91 18.68
CA PRO A 55 -10.83 -6.19 19.38
C PRO A 55 -11.89 -7.17 18.86
N GLY A 56 -11.51 -8.44 18.71
CA GLY A 56 -12.35 -9.52 18.19
C GLY A 56 -12.21 -9.76 16.69
N GLU A 57 -11.55 -8.87 15.94
CA GLU A 57 -11.36 -9.05 14.50
C GLU A 57 -10.23 -10.03 14.17
N LYS A 58 -10.47 -10.88 13.16
CA LYS A 58 -9.44 -11.70 12.54
C LYS A 58 -8.61 -10.85 11.58
N ILE A 59 -7.31 -10.87 11.75
CA ILE A 59 -6.35 -10.10 10.97
C ILE A 59 -5.22 -10.98 10.46
N ILE A 60 -4.56 -10.48 9.40
CA ILE A 60 -3.32 -11.06 8.90
C ILE A 60 -2.24 -9.99 8.97
N THR A 61 -1.13 -10.32 9.62
CA THR A 61 0.04 -9.44 9.67
C THR A 61 0.78 -9.41 8.34
N THR A 62 1.64 -8.42 8.12
CA THR A 62 2.48 -8.33 6.91
C THR A 62 3.40 -9.55 6.74
N ALA A 63 3.73 -10.25 7.83
CA ALA A 63 4.49 -11.50 7.81
C ALA A 63 3.66 -12.74 7.44
N GLY A 64 2.35 -12.60 7.21
CA GLY A 64 1.43 -13.70 6.88
C GLY A 64 0.89 -14.46 8.10
N ILE A 65 1.05 -13.93 9.31
CA ILE A 65 0.53 -14.55 10.54
C ILE A 65 -0.96 -14.24 10.67
N HIS A 66 -1.77 -15.28 10.83
CA HIS A 66 -3.19 -15.17 11.11
C HIS A 66 -3.39 -15.07 12.63
N ALA A 67 -4.12 -14.06 13.08
CA ALA A 67 -4.37 -13.85 14.50
C ALA A 67 -5.72 -13.17 14.75
N VAL A 68 -6.15 -13.15 16.01
CA VAL A 68 -7.33 -12.41 16.48
C VAL A 68 -6.88 -11.29 17.39
N ILE A 69 -7.41 -10.08 17.21
CA ILE A 69 -7.11 -8.97 18.12
C ILE A 69 -7.78 -9.22 19.46
N THR A 70 -6.99 -9.35 20.53
CA THR A 70 -7.51 -9.51 21.90
C THR A 70 -7.71 -8.16 22.56
N ARG A 71 -6.75 -7.24 22.39
CA ARG A 71 -6.79 -5.88 22.93
C ARG A 71 -6.07 -4.90 22.01
N ALA A 72 -6.55 -3.67 21.99
CA ALA A 72 -5.87 -2.55 21.36
C ALA A 72 -5.32 -1.64 22.46
N ASN A 73 -4.03 -1.32 22.39
CA ASN A 73 -3.39 -0.39 23.31
C ASN A 73 -3.31 1.01 22.69
N ASP A 74 -3.24 2.03 23.53
CA ASP A 74 -3.19 3.44 23.12
C ASP A 74 -1.80 3.89 22.64
N ASP A 75 -0.77 3.07 22.90
CA ASP A 75 0.62 3.29 22.50
C ASP A 75 0.89 2.98 21.01
N GLY A 76 -0.13 2.55 20.28
CA GLY A 76 0.00 2.14 18.88
C GLY A 76 0.22 0.64 18.68
N THR A 77 0.23 -0.15 19.76
CA THR A 77 0.38 -1.60 19.70
C THR A 77 -0.97 -2.34 19.81
N LEU A 78 -1.00 -3.58 19.34
CA LEU A 78 -2.13 -4.49 19.43
C LEU A 78 -1.67 -5.79 20.08
N GLN A 79 -2.44 -6.27 21.07
CA GLN A 79 -2.28 -7.61 21.59
C GLN A 79 -3.12 -8.57 20.76
N ILE A 80 -2.45 -9.53 20.14
CA ILE A 80 -3.05 -10.51 19.23
C ILE A 80 -2.87 -11.91 19.78
N GLU A 81 -3.86 -12.77 19.57
CA GLU A 81 -3.78 -14.20 19.85
C GLU A 81 -3.57 -14.96 18.53
N VAL A 82 -2.42 -15.65 18.43
CA VAL A 82 -2.03 -16.40 17.22
C VAL A 82 -2.45 -17.87 17.31
N SER A 83 -2.40 -18.42 18.52
CA SER A 83 -2.85 -19.78 18.85
C SER A 83 -3.35 -19.83 20.28
N ARG A 84 -4.01 -20.91 20.70
CA ARG A 84 -4.67 -21.01 22.01
C ARG A 84 -3.68 -20.72 23.14
N GLY A 85 -3.83 -19.57 23.79
CA GLY A 85 -2.97 -19.12 24.89
C GLY A 85 -1.61 -18.54 24.46
N SER A 86 -1.38 -18.35 23.16
CA SER A 86 -0.19 -17.66 22.63
C SER A 86 -0.56 -16.23 22.24
N PHE A 87 -0.18 -15.30 23.11
CA PHE A 87 -0.38 -13.87 22.90
C PHE A 87 0.93 -13.23 22.42
N MET A 88 0.81 -12.34 21.45
CA MET A 88 1.92 -11.54 20.95
C MET A 88 1.50 -10.07 20.89
N ILE A 89 2.45 -9.18 21.06
CA ILE A 89 2.25 -7.75 20.87
C ILE A 89 2.85 -7.40 19.52
N VAL A 90 2.06 -6.73 18.69
CA VAL A 90 2.49 -6.26 17.36
C VAL A 90 2.14 -4.80 17.19
N GLU A 91 2.94 -4.10 16.39
CA GLU A 91 2.62 -2.76 15.96
C GLU A 91 1.36 -2.76 15.11
N ARG A 92 0.50 -1.75 15.28
CA ARG A 92 -0.70 -1.57 14.45
C ARG A 92 -0.37 -1.40 12.96
N THR A 93 0.81 -0.86 12.66
CA THR A 93 1.35 -0.72 11.30
C THR A 93 1.81 -2.05 10.69
N ALA A 94 2.02 -3.10 11.50
CA ALA A 94 2.43 -4.43 11.04
C ALA A 94 1.24 -5.27 10.54
N VAL A 95 0.01 -4.74 10.57
CA VAL A 95 -1.18 -5.42 10.08
C VAL A 95 -1.40 -5.11 8.59
N SER A 96 -1.54 -6.15 7.78
CA SER A 96 -1.71 -5.99 6.34
C SER A 96 -3.18 -5.75 5.99
N MET A 97 -3.47 -4.57 5.43
CA MET A 97 -4.79 -4.22 4.91
C MET A 97 -5.24 -5.17 3.81
N GLN A 98 -4.37 -5.47 2.84
CA GLN A 98 -4.72 -6.28 1.67
C GLN A 98 -4.99 -7.74 2.05
N LEU A 99 -4.12 -8.32 2.89
CA LEU A 99 -4.28 -9.72 3.31
C LEU A 99 -5.49 -9.88 4.23
N THR A 100 -5.70 -8.95 5.16
CA THR A 100 -6.87 -8.96 6.04
C THR A 100 -8.17 -8.78 5.25
N ALA A 101 -8.21 -7.84 4.30
CA ALA A 101 -9.38 -7.66 3.43
C ALA A 101 -9.65 -8.89 2.54
N ALA A 102 -8.60 -9.49 1.98
CA ALA A 102 -8.71 -10.72 1.20
C ALA A 102 -9.22 -11.89 2.05
N TYR A 103 -8.79 -12.00 3.31
CA TYR A 103 -9.27 -13.01 4.24
C TYR A 103 -10.75 -12.82 4.56
N ARG A 104 -11.17 -11.61 4.93
CA ARG A 104 -12.58 -11.28 5.20
C ARG A 104 -13.48 -11.63 4.02
N LYS A 105 -13.09 -11.24 2.81
CA LYS A 105 -13.82 -11.58 1.58
C LYS A 105 -13.98 -13.08 1.40
N ARG A 106 -12.96 -13.88 1.67
CA ARG A 106 -13.01 -15.36 1.56
C ARG A 106 -13.88 -15.99 2.64
N THR A 107 -13.85 -15.47 3.86
CA THR A 107 -14.64 -16.00 4.99
C THR A 107 -16.11 -15.60 4.94
N GLU A 108 -16.46 -14.49 4.29
CA GLU A 108 -17.84 -14.05 4.09
C GLU A 108 -18.50 -14.71 2.85
N THR A 109 -17.71 -15.20 1.89
CA THR A 109 -18.22 -15.80 0.63
C THR A 109 -18.63 -17.30 0.65
N PRO A 110 -18.52 -18.15 1.69
CA PRO A 110 -18.95 -19.55 1.56
C PRO A 110 -20.46 -19.82 1.77
N ALA A 111 -21.29 -18.86 2.20
CA ALA A 111 -22.62 -19.18 2.73
C ALA A 111 -23.84 -18.90 1.82
N VAL A 112 -23.68 -18.46 0.56
CA VAL A 112 -24.84 -18.15 -0.32
C VAL A 112 -24.77 -18.80 -1.71
N ALA A 113 -23.86 -19.75 -1.94
CA ALA A 113 -23.76 -20.44 -3.25
C ALA A 113 -24.12 -21.94 -3.22
N THR A 114 -24.82 -22.41 -2.19
CA THR A 114 -25.40 -23.77 -2.21
C THR A 114 -26.66 -23.81 -1.36
N THR A 115 -27.82 -23.56 -1.96
CA THR A 115 -29.09 -24.25 -1.67
C THR A 115 -30.03 -23.99 -2.84
N LYS A 116 -30.36 -25.09 -3.53
CA LYS A 116 -31.44 -25.38 -4.49
C LYS A 116 -32.24 -24.25 -5.11
#